data_AF-A0AAD9ZV94-F1
#
_entry.id   AF-A0AAD9ZV94-F1
#
_cell.length_a   1.000
_cell.length_b   1.000
_cell.length_c   1.000
_cell.angle_alpha   90.00
_cell.angle_beta   90.00
_cell.angle_gamma   90.00
#
_symmetry.space_group_name_H-M   'P 1'
#
loop_
_entity.id
_entity.type
_entity.pdbx_description
1 polymer ?
#
loop_
_entity_poly.entity_id
_entity_poly.type
_entity_poly.pdbx_seq_one_letter_code
_entity_poly.pdbx_strand_id
1 'polypeptide(L)'
;MFVGDSIHMNQWQSLICMVQSVISKRKKSLHYVTGRSAYFKIKNYNATLEFYWAPYLVESSADDTDSPSIGDDKSEPVVKPKSISKHGQHWKGVDYLIFDTCLVDQISKFEIPELFKTAEKVTGSMKVDVHFLNITSLSEYRKDAHPSFYGISECNAKVSLQKRKIDPKTYADCIHWCLPGLPDTWNQFLYAKIISGC
;
A
#
# COMPACT_ATOMS: atom_id res chain seq x y z
N MET A 1 -1.62 -11.17 -3.35
CA MET A 1 -0.82 -10.04 -3.89
C MET A 1 -1.52 -8.74 -3.52
N PHE A 2 -0.77 -7.82 -2.95
CA PHE A 2 -1.17 -6.44 -2.65
C PHE A 2 -0.77 -5.59 -3.86
N VAL A 3 -1.71 -4.84 -4.42
CA VAL A 3 -1.52 -4.03 -5.63
C VAL A 3 -1.95 -2.61 -5.34
N GLY A 4 -1.04 -1.65 -5.46
CA GLY A 4 -1.37 -0.26 -5.18
C GLY A 4 -0.16 0.63 -4.94
N ASP A 5 -0.33 1.56 -4.01
CA ASP A 5 0.63 2.60 -3.63
C ASP A 5 1.45 2.24 -2.37
N SER A 6 2.06 3.25 -1.76
CA SER A 6 2.90 3.11 -0.58
C SER A 6 2.12 2.77 0.71
N ILE A 7 0.85 3.14 0.83
CA ILE A 7 -0.02 2.70 1.93
C ILE A 7 -0.25 1.19 1.81
N HIS A 8 -0.47 0.72 0.59
CA HIS A 8 -0.67 -0.69 0.35
C HIS A 8 0.61 -1.52 0.58
N MET A 9 1.78 -0.95 0.23
CA MET A 9 3.08 -1.51 0.60
C MET A 9 3.25 -1.61 2.12
N ASN A 10 2.79 -0.59 2.87
CA ASN A 10 2.83 -0.56 4.33
C ASN A 10 1.97 -1.69 4.93
N GLN A 11 0.79 -1.97 4.37
CA GLN A 11 -0.05 -3.10 4.77
C GLN A 11 0.60 -4.45 4.44
N TRP A 12 1.21 -4.61 3.27
CA TRP A 12 1.94 -5.83 2.91
C TRP A 12 3.11 -6.11 3.87
N GLN A 13 3.89 -5.08 4.22
CA GLN A 13 4.97 -5.19 5.20
C GLN A 13 4.45 -5.61 6.59
N SER A 14 3.31 -5.07 7.02
CA SER A 14 2.62 -5.50 8.25
C SER A 14 2.28 -6.98 8.19
N LEU A 15 1.66 -7.47 7.11
CA LEU A 15 1.28 -8.86 6.99
C LEU A 15 2.50 -9.79 7.01
N ILE A 16 3.60 -9.38 6.35
CA ILE A 16 4.87 -10.10 6.46
C ILE A 16 5.27 -10.21 7.93
N CYS A 17 5.33 -9.11 8.67
CA CYS A 17 5.68 -9.09 10.09
C CYS A 17 4.82 -10.03 10.93
N MET A 18 3.50 -10.01 10.73
CA MET A 18 2.56 -10.90 11.42
C MET A 18 2.87 -12.37 11.13
N VAL A 19 2.98 -12.75 9.86
CA VAL A 19 3.16 -14.16 9.46
C VAL A 19 4.58 -14.66 9.75
N GLN A 20 5.61 -13.83 9.56
CA GLN A 20 7.00 -14.25 9.72
C GLN A 20 7.37 -14.55 11.19
N SER A 21 6.57 -14.09 12.15
CA SER A 21 6.77 -14.29 13.59
C SER A 21 6.80 -15.77 13.99
N VAL A 22 6.04 -16.62 13.29
CA VAL A 22 5.95 -18.07 13.53
C VAL A 22 6.77 -18.91 12.55
N ILE A 23 7.49 -18.28 11.61
CA ILE A 23 8.27 -18.96 10.57
C ILE A 23 9.76 -18.91 10.88
N SER A 24 10.39 -20.08 10.99
CA SER A 24 11.83 -20.23 11.21
C SER A 24 12.67 -19.53 10.13
N LYS A 25 13.78 -18.89 10.52
CA LYS A 25 14.64 -18.08 9.63
C LYS A 25 15.03 -18.76 8.31
N ARG A 26 15.37 -20.06 8.33
CA ARG A 26 15.78 -20.82 7.11
C ARG A 26 14.64 -21.12 6.14
N LYS A 27 13.38 -20.95 6.58
CA LYS A 27 12.15 -21.30 5.86
C LYS A 27 11.42 -20.08 5.29
N LYS A 28 11.99 -18.89 5.43
CA LYS A 28 11.48 -17.65 4.84
C LYS A 28 12.56 -16.93 4.03
N SER A 29 12.15 -16.21 2.99
CA SER A 29 13.03 -15.30 2.24
C SER A 29 12.22 -14.16 1.61
N LEU A 30 12.85 -12.98 1.53
CA LEU A 30 12.30 -11.80 0.88
C LEU A 30 13.08 -11.56 -0.41
N HIS A 31 12.36 -11.34 -1.51
CA HIS A 31 12.94 -11.14 -2.84
C HIS A 31 12.37 -9.87 -3.45
N TYR A 32 13.26 -9.09 -4.06
CA TYR A 32 12.91 -7.92 -4.87
C TYR A 32 13.22 -8.29 -6.31
N VAL A 33 12.19 -8.30 -7.17
CA VAL A 33 12.32 -8.78 -8.56
C VAL A 33 12.61 -7.61 -9.49
N THR A 34 11.90 -6.51 -9.28
CA THR A 34 12.05 -5.23 -10.00
C THR A 34 11.84 -4.10 -9.00
N GLY A 35 12.10 -2.84 -9.39
CA GLY A 35 11.66 -1.67 -8.60
C GLY A 35 10.15 -1.65 -8.33
N ARG A 36 9.35 -2.43 -9.07
CA ARG A 36 7.89 -2.49 -8.98
C ARG A 36 7.34 -3.69 -8.23
N SER A 37 8.13 -4.72 -7.93
CA SER A 37 7.57 -5.95 -7.33
C SER A 37 8.50 -6.63 -6.34
N ALA A 38 7.89 -7.09 -5.26
CA ALA A 38 8.56 -7.81 -4.19
C ALA A 38 7.68 -8.96 -3.70
N TYR A 39 8.31 -10.04 -3.25
CA TYR A 39 7.58 -11.15 -2.64
C TYR A 39 8.34 -11.77 -1.47
N PHE A 40 7.57 -12.16 -0.46
CA PHE A 40 8.03 -12.92 0.69
C PHE A 40 7.60 -14.37 0.55
N LYS A 41 8.55 -15.29 0.48
CA LYS A 41 8.33 -16.72 0.27
C LYS A 41 8.38 -17.51 1.57
N ILE A 42 7.37 -18.34 1.80
CA ILE A 42 7.24 -19.23 2.96
C ILE A 42 7.39 -20.68 2.49
N LYS A 43 8.60 -21.24 2.61
CA LYS A 43 8.99 -22.50 1.95
C LYS A 43 8.14 -23.70 2.36
N ASN A 44 7.80 -23.83 3.64
CA ASN A 44 7.08 -25.00 4.14
C ASN A 44 5.59 -25.02 3.74
N TYR A 45 5.02 -23.86 3.41
CA TYR A 45 3.61 -23.73 3.05
C TYR A 45 3.40 -23.56 1.55
N ASN A 46 4.49 -23.53 0.77
CA ASN A 46 4.47 -23.17 -0.64
C ASN A 46 3.66 -21.90 -0.94
N ALA A 47 3.75 -20.91 -0.04
CA ALA A 47 2.96 -19.69 -0.09
C ALA A 47 3.86 -18.46 -0.31
N THR A 48 3.31 -17.44 -0.97
CA THR A 48 3.95 -16.14 -1.17
C THR A 48 3.05 -15.00 -0.69
N LEU A 49 3.67 -13.97 -0.13
CA LEU A 49 3.04 -12.67 0.11
C LEU A 49 3.70 -11.67 -0.82
N GLU A 50 2.94 -11.12 -1.76
CA GLU A 50 3.49 -10.33 -2.88
C GLU A 50 2.97 -8.90 -2.86
N PHE A 51 3.83 -7.97 -3.27
CA PHE A 51 3.50 -6.57 -3.51
C PHE A 51 3.81 -6.21 -4.96
N TYR A 52 2.91 -5.46 -5.59
CA TYR A 52 3.06 -4.91 -6.94
C TYR A 52 2.71 -3.41 -6.94
N TRP A 53 3.68 -2.58 -7.32
CA TRP A 53 3.55 -1.14 -7.44
C TRP A 53 2.69 -0.76 -8.65
N ALA A 54 1.51 -0.21 -8.37
CA ALA A 54 0.60 0.35 -9.36
C ALA A 54 -0.25 1.42 -8.66
N PRO A 55 0.31 2.61 -8.37
CA PRO A 55 -0.23 3.53 -7.39
C PRO A 55 -1.57 4.17 -7.83
N TYR A 56 -1.86 4.19 -9.14
CA TYR A 56 -3.17 4.55 -9.71
C TYR A 56 -3.94 3.36 -10.30
N LEU A 57 -3.45 2.12 -10.09
CA LEU A 57 -3.90 0.86 -10.70
C LEU A 57 -3.79 0.77 -12.24
N VAL A 58 -4.23 1.80 -12.95
CA VAL A 58 -4.01 2.00 -14.38
C VAL A 58 -2.59 2.49 -14.66
N GLU A 59 -2.17 2.43 -15.92
CA GLU A 59 -0.86 2.94 -16.33
C GLU A 59 -0.73 4.43 -16.04
N SER A 60 0.40 4.81 -15.46
CA SER A 60 0.69 6.18 -15.06
C SER A 60 2.17 6.51 -15.22
N SER A 61 2.52 7.79 -15.26
CA SER A 61 3.92 8.21 -15.14
C SER A 61 4.52 7.94 -13.76
N ALA A 62 3.70 7.63 -12.75
CA ALA A 62 4.14 7.27 -11.40
C ALA A 62 4.47 5.78 -11.25
N ASP A 63 4.36 4.98 -12.32
CA ASP A 63 4.72 3.56 -12.30
C ASP A 63 6.26 3.37 -12.23
N ASP A 64 7.05 4.38 -12.61
CA ASP A 64 8.50 4.35 -12.58
C ASP A 64 9.03 4.72 -11.18
N THR A 65 9.42 3.72 -10.40
CA THR A 65 9.93 3.86 -9.02
C THR A 65 11.35 4.43 -8.93
N ASP A 66 12.06 4.51 -10.06
CA ASP A 66 13.41 5.08 -10.17
C ASP A 66 13.40 6.52 -10.73
N SER A 67 12.22 7.04 -11.09
CA SER A 67 12.08 8.44 -11.43
C SER A 67 12.26 9.27 -10.16
N PRO A 68 13.07 10.36 -10.19
CA PRO A 68 13.30 11.17 -9.01
C PRO A 68 11.95 11.59 -8.42
N SER A 69 11.72 11.13 -7.19
CA SER A 69 10.60 11.54 -6.36
C SER A 69 10.40 13.04 -6.47
N ILE A 70 9.18 13.43 -6.87
CA ILE A 70 8.47 14.70 -6.65
C ILE A 70 9.28 15.65 -5.76
N GLY A 71 10.23 16.33 -6.37
CA GLY A 71 11.29 17.06 -5.68
C GLY A 71 12.02 18.00 -6.63
N ASP A 72 12.31 17.51 -7.84
CA ASP A 72 12.95 18.32 -8.89
C ASP A 72 12.03 18.65 -10.08
N ASP A 73 10.93 17.91 -10.29
CA ASP A 73 9.89 18.29 -11.25
C ASP A 73 8.50 18.28 -10.58
N LYS A 74 7.82 19.43 -10.60
CA LYS A 74 6.50 19.66 -9.98
C LYS A 74 5.36 19.19 -10.89
N SER A 75 5.60 18.19 -11.74
CA SER A 75 4.59 17.72 -12.68
C SER A 75 3.65 16.73 -11.99
N GLU A 76 2.35 17.01 -12.08
CA GLU A 76 1.34 16.06 -11.61
C GLU A 76 1.43 14.76 -12.44
N PRO A 77 1.27 13.58 -11.81
CA PRO A 77 1.34 12.33 -12.55
C PRO A 77 0.30 12.25 -13.68
N VAL A 78 0.75 11.77 -14.84
CA VAL A 78 -0.12 11.55 -16.00
C VAL A 78 -0.72 10.16 -15.88
N VAL A 79 -2.04 10.12 -15.62
CA VAL A 79 -2.81 8.88 -15.49
C VAL A 79 -3.50 8.56 -16.82
N LYS A 80 -3.51 7.27 -17.22
CA LYS A 80 -4.22 6.78 -18.42
C LYS A 80 -5.41 5.90 -18.01
N PRO A 81 -6.61 6.47 -17.77
CA PRO A 81 -7.73 5.74 -17.16
C PRO A 81 -8.23 4.50 -17.93
N LYS A 82 -7.93 4.42 -19.23
CA LYS A 82 -8.34 3.30 -20.10
C LYS A 82 -7.25 2.27 -20.33
N SER A 83 -6.09 2.43 -19.70
CA SER A 83 -4.93 1.55 -19.89
C SER A 83 -4.59 0.80 -18.61
N ILE A 84 -5.00 -0.47 -18.50
CA ILE A 84 -4.74 -1.32 -17.33
C ILE A 84 -4.15 -2.69 -17.70
N SER A 85 -4.27 -3.08 -18.97
CA SER A 85 -3.98 -4.44 -19.45
C SER A 85 -2.55 -4.88 -19.22
N LYS A 86 -1.58 -3.96 -19.22
CA LYS A 86 -0.18 -4.26 -18.95
C LYS A 86 0.04 -4.68 -17.49
N HIS A 87 -0.48 -3.91 -16.53
CA HIS A 87 -0.46 -4.30 -15.13
C HIS A 87 -1.24 -5.60 -14.89
N GLY A 88 -2.41 -5.72 -15.51
CA GLY A 88 -3.26 -6.90 -15.39
C GLY A 88 -2.61 -8.23 -15.81
N GLN A 89 -1.55 -8.23 -16.64
CA GLN A 89 -0.81 -9.47 -16.94
C GLN A 89 -0.10 -10.05 -15.71
N HIS A 90 0.31 -9.20 -14.77
CA HIS A 90 1.01 -9.61 -13.56
C HIS A 90 0.08 -10.11 -12.45
N TRP A 91 -1.21 -9.80 -12.54
CA TRP A 91 -2.20 -10.14 -11.51
C TRP A 91 -2.91 -11.47 -11.78
N LYS A 92 -2.77 -12.01 -12.99
CA LYS A 92 -3.40 -13.27 -13.40
C LYS A 92 -2.84 -14.44 -12.61
N GLY A 93 -3.72 -15.35 -12.19
CA GLY A 93 -3.35 -16.57 -11.46
C GLY A 93 -3.01 -16.36 -9.98
N VAL A 94 -3.20 -15.15 -9.45
CA VAL A 94 -3.08 -14.87 -8.02
C VAL A 94 -4.33 -15.38 -7.28
N ASP A 95 -4.13 -16.11 -6.18
CA ASP A 95 -5.23 -16.67 -5.37
C ASP A 95 -6.04 -15.61 -4.62
N TYR A 96 -5.34 -14.65 -4.00
CA TYR A 96 -5.94 -13.52 -3.27
C TYR A 96 -5.35 -12.22 -3.77
N LEU A 97 -6.19 -11.37 -4.36
CA LEU A 97 -5.79 -10.09 -4.94
C LEU A 97 -6.42 -8.97 -4.12
N ILE A 98 -5.57 -8.11 -3.56
CA ILE A 98 -5.98 -6.99 -2.71
C ILE A 98 -5.56 -5.73 -3.45
N PHE A 99 -6.53 -4.84 -3.70
CA PHE A 99 -6.31 -3.57 -4.40
C PHE A 99 -6.51 -2.38 -3.46
N ASP A 100 -5.68 -1.35 -3.64
CA ASP A 100 -5.83 -0.04 -3.00
C ASP A 100 -5.24 1.03 -3.93
N THR A 101 -5.80 2.22 -3.88
CA THR A 101 -5.27 3.43 -4.51
C THR A 101 -5.84 4.63 -3.75
N CYS A 102 -4.97 5.32 -3.01
CA CYS A 102 -5.35 6.49 -2.23
C CYS A 102 -4.14 7.42 -2.08
N LEU A 103 -3.76 8.05 -3.19
CA LEU A 103 -2.62 8.96 -3.21
C LEU A 103 -3.00 10.38 -2.74
N VAL A 104 -2.00 11.04 -2.15
CA VAL A 104 -2.12 12.39 -1.56
C VAL A 104 -2.56 13.46 -2.57
N ASP A 105 -2.21 13.30 -3.84
CA ASP A 105 -2.64 14.19 -4.92
C ASP A 105 -4.12 13.98 -5.30
N GLN A 106 -4.69 12.81 -5.03
CA GLN A 106 -6.13 12.59 -5.14
C GLN A 106 -6.88 13.20 -3.95
N ILE A 107 -6.28 13.18 -2.75
CA ILE A 107 -6.84 13.82 -1.55
C ILE A 107 -6.97 15.34 -1.71
N SER A 108 -6.03 15.98 -2.43
CA SER A 108 -6.08 17.42 -2.69
C SER A 108 -7.03 17.80 -3.83
N LYS A 109 -7.36 16.87 -4.73
CA LYS A 109 -8.21 17.11 -5.92
C LYS A 109 -9.66 16.66 -5.75
N PHE A 110 -9.93 15.67 -4.91
CA PHE A 110 -11.25 15.07 -4.70
C PHE A 110 -11.63 15.07 -3.23
N GLU A 111 -12.92 15.20 -2.94
CA GLU A 111 -13.45 14.90 -1.62
C GLU A 111 -13.32 13.39 -1.37
N ILE A 112 -12.46 12.96 -0.42
CA ILE A 112 -12.29 11.54 -0.03
C ILE A 112 -13.63 10.79 0.11
N PRO A 113 -14.70 11.38 0.69
CA PRO A 113 -16.00 10.73 0.77
C PRO A 113 -16.60 10.31 -0.59
N GLU A 114 -16.33 11.05 -1.67
CA GLU A 114 -16.86 10.75 -3.01
C GLU A 114 -16.10 9.59 -3.67
N LEU A 115 -14.77 9.56 -3.54
CA LEU A 115 -13.94 8.44 -4.02
C LEU A 115 -14.32 7.15 -3.31
N PHE A 116 -14.50 7.20 -1.99
CA PHE A 116 -14.92 6.06 -1.19
C PHE A 116 -16.28 5.51 -1.65
N LYS A 117 -17.29 6.38 -1.79
CA LYS A 117 -18.63 5.99 -2.29
C LYS A 117 -18.57 5.41 -3.70
N THR A 118 -17.71 5.97 -4.55
CA THR A 118 -17.52 5.47 -5.91
C THR A 118 -16.92 4.08 -5.90
N ALA A 119 -15.88 3.85 -5.09
CA ALA A 119 -15.25 2.55 -4.96
C ALA A 119 -16.24 1.51 -4.43
N GLU A 120 -16.95 1.80 -3.34
CA GLU A 120 -17.96 0.91 -2.76
C GLU A 120 -19.07 0.56 -3.78
N LYS A 121 -19.58 1.56 -4.50
CA LYS A 121 -20.59 1.36 -5.54
C LYS A 121 -20.08 0.50 -6.69
N VAL A 122 -18.88 0.78 -7.20
CA VAL A 122 -18.30 0.05 -8.32
C VAL A 122 -18.07 -1.40 -7.89
N THR A 123 -17.41 -1.65 -6.77
CA THR A 123 -17.13 -3.01 -6.28
C THR A 123 -18.42 -3.79 -6.02
N GLY A 124 -19.45 -3.16 -5.46
CA GLY A 124 -20.75 -3.80 -5.24
C GLY A 124 -21.56 -4.09 -6.51
N SER A 125 -21.20 -3.47 -7.64
CA SER A 125 -21.86 -3.67 -8.94
C SER A 125 -21.13 -4.64 -9.88
N MET A 126 -19.95 -5.13 -9.47
CA MET A 126 -19.15 -6.05 -10.27
C MET A 126 -19.77 -7.44 -10.32
N LYS A 127 -19.60 -8.13 -11.46
CA LYS A 127 -20.02 -9.53 -11.62
C LYS A 127 -19.15 -10.50 -10.81
N VAL A 128 -17.87 -10.14 -10.66
CA VAL A 128 -16.95 -10.83 -9.77
C VAL A 128 -17.20 -10.29 -8.37
N ASP A 129 -17.36 -11.19 -7.40
CA ASP A 129 -17.55 -10.78 -6.01
C ASP A 129 -16.27 -10.10 -5.50
N VAL A 130 -16.42 -8.88 -4.98
CA VAL A 130 -15.33 -8.08 -4.43
C VAL A 130 -15.70 -7.68 -3.02
N HIS A 131 -14.95 -8.20 -2.05
CA HIS A 131 -15.12 -7.82 -0.65
C HIS A 131 -14.49 -6.46 -0.38
N PHE A 132 -15.34 -5.45 -0.15
CA PHE A 132 -14.90 -4.12 0.19
C PHE A 132 -14.47 -4.04 1.67
N LEU A 133 -13.18 -3.78 1.93
CA LEU A 133 -12.66 -3.59 3.28
C LEU A 133 -12.79 -2.12 3.69
N ASN A 134 -13.89 -1.78 4.36
CA ASN A 134 -14.09 -0.43 4.90
C ASN A 134 -13.21 -0.18 6.14
N ILE A 135 -12.03 0.39 5.88
CA ILE A 135 -11.05 0.75 6.92
C ILE A 135 -10.96 2.26 7.16
N THR A 136 -11.72 3.10 6.43
CA THR A 136 -11.55 4.55 6.45
C THR A 136 -11.91 5.15 7.81
N SER A 137 -13.16 5.00 8.26
CA SER A 137 -13.61 5.65 9.50
C SER A 137 -12.86 5.18 10.75
N LEU A 138 -12.48 3.90 10.83
CA LEU A 138 -11.68 3.40 11.96
C LEU A 138 -10.26 3.98 11.94
N SER A 139 -9.71 4.25 10.75
CA SER A 139 -8.35 4.77 10.57
C SER A 139 -8.26 6.25 10.90
N GLU A 140 -9.34 7.02 10.68
CA GLU A 140 -9.42 8.44 11.04
C GLU A 140 -9.23 8.69 12.54
N TYR A 141 -9.65 7.75 13.40
CA TYR A 141 -9.42 7.86 14.84
C TYR A 141 -7.94 7.72 15.23
N ARG A 142 -7.09 7.23 14.33
CA ARG A 142 -5.73 6.78 14.64
C ARG A 142 -4.64 7.76 14.25
N LYS A 143 -4.89 9.07 14.42
CA LYS A 143 -3.89 10.13 14.26
C LYS A 143 -2.58 9.90 15.05
N ASP A 144 -2.62 9.05 16.08
CA ASP A 144 -1.48 8.64 16.92
C ASP A 144 -0.56 7.61 16.26
N ALA A 145 -1.03 6.89 15.24
CA ALA A 145 -0.34 5.73 14.67
C ALA A 145 0.62 6.06 13.53
N HIS A 146 0.74 7.34 13.16
CA HIS A 146 1.67 7.79 12.12
C HIS A 146 3.11 7.89 12.64
N PRO A 147 4.14 7.66 11.80
CA PRO A 147 5.55 7.83 12.16
C PRO A 147 5.92 9.27 12.51
N SER A 148 5.18 10.28 12.03
CA SER A 148 5.51 11.68 12.22
C SER A 148 6.97 11.95 11.77
N PHE A 149 7.73 12.73 12.53
CA PHE A 149 9.13 13.05 12.23
C PHE A 149 10.10 11.87 12.36
N TYR A 150 9.63 10.68 12.78
CA TYR A 150 10.44 9.45 12.77
C TYR A 150 10.46 8.79 11.37
N GLY A 151 9.45 9.05 10.53
CA GLY A 151 9.32 8.47 9.19
C GLY A 151 10.40 8.96 8.23
N ILE A 152 11.11 8.02 7.60
CA ILE A 152 12.13 8.32 6.59
C ILE A 152 11.54 8.12 5.20
N SER A 153 11.66 9.13 4.36
CA SER A 153 11.31 9.14 2.95
C SER A 153 12.52 9.59 2.13
N GLU A 154 12.49 9.39 0.81
CA GLU A 154 13.59 9.81 -0.07
C GLU A 154 13.90 11.30 0.05
N CYS A 155 12.88 12.14 0.20
CA CYS A 155 13.02 13.59 0.34
C CYS A 155 13.61 14.04 1.68
N ASN A 156 13.56 13.20 2.73
CA ASN A 156 14.11 13.53 4.05
C ASN A 156 15.23 12.59 4.53
N ALA A 157 15.65 11.61 3.71
CA ALA A 157 16.64 10.60 4.08
C ALA A 157 18.00 11.19 4.51
N LYS A 158 18.36 12.36 3.96
CA LYS A 158 19.60 13.09 4.30
C LYS A 158 19.43 14.06 5.47
N VAL A 159 18.22 14.22 6.02
CA VAL A 159 17.90 15.16 7.09
C VAL A 159 18.03 14.47 8.46
N SER A 160 18.81 15.07 9.36
CA SER A 160 19.02 14.49 10.69
C SER A 160 17.71 14.42 11.51
N LEU A 161 17.61 13.42 12.39
CA LEU A 161 16.44 13.27 13.27
C LEU A 161 16.18 14.52 14.13
N GLN A 162 17.24 15.19 14.61
CA GLN A 162 17.10 16.41 15.41
C GLN A 162 16.46 17.54 14.60
N LYS A 163 16.85 17.71 13.34
CA LYS A 163 16.25 18.73 12.47
C LYS A 163 14.77 18.43 12.18
N ARG A 164 14.43 17.15 11.96
CA ARG A 164 13.02 16.73 11.77
C ARG A 164 12.15 16.96 13.01
N LYS A 165 12.72 16.76 14.21
CA LYS A 165 12.03 17.04 15.49
C LYS A 165 11.73 18.52 15.71
N ILE A 166 12.65 19.40 15.30
CA ILE A 166 12.50 20.85 15.46
C ILE A 166 11.44 21.41 14.50
N ASP A 167 11.33 20.83 13.31
CA ASP A 167 10.33 21.22 12.31
C ASP A 167 9.44 20.05 11.84
N PRO A 168 8.53 19.56 12.69
CA PRO A 168 7.60 18.51 12.29
C PRO A 168 6.64 18.96 11.20
N LYS A 169 6.37 20.27 11.07
CA LYS A 169 5.44 20.76 10.03
C LYS A 169 5.95 20.46 8.63
N THR A 170 7.27 20.52 8.43
CA THR A 170 7.90 20.23 7.14
C THR A 170 8.23 18.74 6.98
N TYR A 171 8.59 18.06 8.07
CA TYR A 171 9.21 16.73 7.99
C TYR A 171 8.38 15.58 8.54
N ALA A 172 7.22 15.83 9.14
CA ALA A 172 6.38 14.75 9.65
C ALA A 172 5.73 13.97 8.50
N ASP A 173 5.87 12.65 8.56
CA ASP A 173 5.06 11.74 7.78
C ASP A 173 3.72 11.52 8.48
N CYS A 174 2.65 12.01 7.86
CA CYS A 174 1.27 11.88 8.32
C CYS A 174 0.43 11.01 7.35
N ILE A 175 1.10 10.23 6.50
CA ILE A 175 0.47 9.42 5.46
C ILE A 175 0.68 7.94 5.79
N HIS A 176 1.93 7.54 6.02
CA HIS A 176 2.27 6.17 6.37
C HIS A 176 1.99 5.87 7.85
N TRP A 177 2.13 4.61 8.22
CA TRP A 177 1.80 4.09 9.54
C TRP A 177 2.99 3.35 10.15
N CYS A 178 3.16 3.52 11.46
CA CYS A 178 4.11 2.72 12.24
C CYS A 178 3.75 1.23 12.14
N LEU A 179 4.79 0.38 12.11
CA LEU A 179 4.66 -1.07 12.27
C LEU A 179 5.46 -1.52 13.51
N PRO A 180 4.87 -2.27 14.46
CA PRO A 180 3.46 -2.68 14.51
C PRO A 180 2.52 -1.48 14.71
N GLY A 181 1.27 -1.60 14.25
CA GLY A 181 0.31 -0.50 14.28
C GLY A 181 -0.98 -0.73 13.52
N LEU A 182 -1.56 0.35 12.98
CA LEU A 182 -2.86 0.32 12.33
C LEU A 182 -2.97 -0.69 11.17
N PRO A 183 -1.95 -0.85 10.29
CA PRO A 183 -2.04 -1.83 9.21
C PRO A 183 -2.17 -3.29 9.69
N ASP A 184 -1.75 -3.59 10.93
CA ASP A 184 -1.98 -4.91 11.53
C ASP A 184 -3.48 -5.16 11.73
N THR A 185 -4.24 -4.12 12.08
CA THR A 185 -5.71 -4.19 12.22
C THR A 185 -6.37 -4.42 10.85
N TRP A 186 -5.90 -3.74 9.79
CA TRP A 186 -6.39 -3.99 8.43
C TRP A 186 -6.15 -5.45 8.01
N ASN A 187 -4.98 -5.98 8.34
CA ASN A 187 -4.63 -7.37 8.07
C ASN A 187 -5.43 -8.37 8.92
N GLN A 188 -5.94 -8.00 10.10
CA GLN A 188 -6.90 -8.83 10.84
C GLN A 188 -8.23 -8.96 10.10
N PHE A 189 -8.74 -7.88 9.47
CA PHE A 189 -9.94 -7.97 8.63
C PHE A 189 -9.71 -8.83 7.39
N LEU A 190 -8.57 -8.65 6.73
CA LEU A 190 -8.19 -9.49 5.59
C LEU A 190 -8.08 -10.97 6.00
N TYR A 191 -7.40 -11.25 7.10
CA TYR A 191 -7.28 -12.60 7.64
C TYR A 191 -8.65 -13.21 7.93
N ALA A 192 -9.55 -12.47 8.61
CA ALA A 192 -10.90 -12.92 8.91
C ALA A 192 -11.68 -13.29 7.64
N LYS A 193 -11.56 -12.49 6.57
CA LYS A 193 -12.17 -12.78 5.26
C LYS A 193 -11.59 -14.01 4.57
N ILE A 194 -10.27 -14.21 4.65
CA ILE A 194 -9.61 -15.38 4.04
C ILE A 194 -10.04 -16.66 4.76
N ILE A 195 -10.13 -16.65 6.09
CA ILE A 195 -10.50 -17.86 6.86
C ILE A 195 -12.00 -18.12 6.90
N SER A 196 -12.86 -17.11 6.70
CA SER A 196 -14.32 -17.30 6.71
C SER A 196 -14.80 -18.09 5.49
N GLY A 197 -14.05 -18.07 4.38
CA GLY A 197 -14.44 -18.77 3.14
C GLY A 197 -15.82 -18.37 2.60
N CYS A 198 -16.35 -17.24 3.07
CA CYS A 198 -17.69 -16.69 2.86
C CYS A 198 -17.59 -15.17 2.77
#